data_AF-A0A8J2H8W0-F1
#
_entry.id   AF-A0A8J2H8W0-F1
#
_cell.length_a   1.000
_cell.length_b   1.000
_cell.length_c   1.000
_cell.angle_alpha   90.00
_cell.angle_beta   90.00
_cell.angle_gamma   90.00
#
_symmetry.space_group_name_H-M   'P 1'
#
loop_
_entity.id
_entity.type
_entity.pdbx_description
1 polymer ?
#
loop_
_entity_poly.entity_id
_entity_poly.type
_entity_poly.pdbx_seq_one_letter_code
_entity_poly.pdbx_strand_id
1 'polypeptide(L)'
;MGDYMREPCPWRIMDDCGGAFVLGSVGGGLFQFIKGYRNAPSGINRRLISSITAVKQRAPVLAGNFAVWGVTFSAIDCAFIHIRKKEDPWNSIASGFLTGGVLAARSGVWAMGGSALIGGVLLALIEGVQILVNRVGAEMAMQPPEEPEHQHNNPNAVRGWFS
;
A
#
# COMPACT_ATOMS: atom_id res chain seq x y z
N MET A 1 0.35 27.06 -2.13
CA MET A 1 -0.94 26.41 -2.43
C MET A 1 -0.66 24.93 -2.59
N GLY A 2 -1.01 24.13 -1.58
CA GLY A 2 -0.75 22.69 -1.57
C GLY A 2 -1.20 21.95 -0.29
N ASP A 3 -1.62 22.64 0.77
CA ASP A 3 -2.08 22.00 2.02
C ASP A 3 -3.47 21.34 1.94
N TYR A 4 -4.04 21.19 0.75
CA TYR A 4 -5.35 20.54 0.51
C TYR A 4 -5.25 19.18 -0.21
N MET A 5 -4.03 18.68 -0.49
CA MET A 5 -3.80 17.33 -1.03
C MET A 5 -3.46 16.31 0.07
N ARG A 6 -3.35 16.73 1.34
CA ARG A 6 -3.16 15.84 2.48
C ARG A 6 -4.46 15.63 3.22
N GLU A 7 -4.95 14.40 3.21
CA GLU A 7 -6.09 14.01 4.01
C GLU A 7 -5.76 14.15 5.51
N PRO A 8 -6.64 14.78 6.30
CA PRO A 8 -6.41 14.94 7.73
C PRO A 8 -6.30 13.57 8.41
N CYS A 9 -5.49 13.47 9.46
CA CYS A 9 -5.18 12.22 10.17
C CYS A 9 -6.41 11.32 10.45
N PRO A 10 -7.59 11.85 10.88
CA PRO A 10 -8.76 11.02 11.12
C PRO A 10 -9.32 10.35 9.85
N TRP A 11 -9.19 11.02 8.70
CA TRP A 11 -9.67 10.50 7.42
C TRP A 11 -8.68 9.47 6.85
N ARG A 12 -7.37 9.74 6.94
CA ARG A 12 -6.32 8.79 6.54
C ARG A 12 -6.41 7.47 7.31
N ILE A 13 -6.66 7.52 8.62
CA ILE A 13 -6.87 6.31 9.43
C ILE A 13 -8.09 5.51 8.96
N MET A 14 -9.18 6.19 8.57
CA MET A 14 -10.38 5.54 8.08
C MET A 14 -10.15 4.86 6.73
N ASP A 15 -9.45 5.54 5.81
CA ASP A 15 -9.12 5.00 4.49
C ASP A 15 -8.17 3.80 4.61
N ASP A 16 -7.12 3.90 5.44
CA ASP A 16 -6.19 2.80 5.69
C ASP A 16 -6.87 1.60 6.38
N CYS A 17 -7.82 1.85 7.29
CA CYS A 17 -8.65 0.81 7.89
C CYS A 17 -9.47 0.07 6.84
N GLY A 18 -10.18 0.82 5.98
CA GLY A 18 -11.02 0.28 4.92
C GLY A 18 -10.21 -0.49 3.88
N GLY A 19 -9.11 0.09 3.41
CA GLY A 19 -8.20 -0.52 2.46
C GLY A 19 -7.61 -1.82 2.99
N ALA A 20 -7.13 -1.82 4.23
CA ALA A 20 -6.59 -3.02 4.87
C ALA A 20 -7.67 -4.08 5.11
N PHE A 21 -8.89 -3.69 5.48
CA PHE A 21 -10.01 -4.61 5.65
C PHE A 21 -10.41 -5.28 4.33
N VAL A 22 -10.48 -4.53 3.22
CA VAL A 22 -10.79 -5.07 1.90
C VAL A 22 -9.67 -6.01 1.45
N LEU A 23 -8.41 -5.60 1.60
CA LEU A 23 -7.25 -6.44 1.29
C LEU A 23 -7.28 -7.76 2.07
N GLY A 24 -7.58 -7.71 3.37
CA GLY A 24 -7.69 -8.88 4.22
C GLY A 24 -8.91 -9.75 3.91
N SER A 25 -10.04 -9.15 3.51
CA SER A 25 -11.26 -9.87 3.14
C SER A 25 -11.09 -10.63 1.82
N VAL A 26 -10.56 -9.95 0.80
CA VAL A 26 -10.34 -10.54 -0.53
C VAL A 26 -9.18 -11.54 -0.49
N GLY A 27 -8.02 -11.13 0.04
CA GLY A 27 -6.85 -11.99 0.15
C GLY A 27 -7.07 -13.18 1.07
N GLY A 28 -7.69 -12.95 2.23
CA GLY A 28 -8.06 -13.99 3.18
C GLY A 28 -9.12 -14.93 2.65
N GLY A 29 -10.14 -14.40 1.97
CA GLY A 29 -11.17 -15.19 1.32
C GLY A 29 -10.58 -16.12 0.27
N LEU A 30 -9.75 -15.59 -0.64
CA LEU A 30 -9.12 -16.39 -1.68
C LEU A 30 -8.18 -17.46 -1.09
N PHE A 31 -7.34 -17.08 -0.13
CA PHE A 31 -6.38 -18.01 0.48
C PHE A 31 -7.08 -19.14 1.25
N GLN A 32 -8.12 -18.82 2.04
CA GLN A 32 -8.88 -19.82 2.78
C GLN A 32 -9.77 -20.67 1.87
N PHE A 33 -10.23 -20.13 0.74
CA PHE A 33 -10.97 -20.88 -0.26
C PHE A 33 -10.09 -21.97 -0.90
N ILE A 34 -8.88 -21.59 -1.34
CA ILE A 34 -7.90 -22.52 -1.94
C ILE A 34 -7.45 -23.54 -0.91
N LYS A 35 -7.08 -23.09 0.31
CA LYS A 35 -6.65 -23.97 1.38
C LYS A 35 -7.76 -24.92 1.84
N GLY A 36 -8.99 -24.41 1.95
CA GLY A 36 -10.18 -25.19 2.26
C GLY A 36 -10.48 -26.24 1.20
N TYR A 37 -10.24 -25.91 -0.08
CA TYR A 37 -10.47 -26.84 -1.19
C TYR A 37 -9.43 -27.97 -1.21
N ARG A 38 -8.17 -27.64 -0.92
CA ARG A 38 -7.05 -28.61 -0.88
C ARG A 38 -7.10 -29.53 0.34
N ASN A 39 -7.62 -29.05 1.47
CA ASN A 39 -7.64 -29.81 2.73
C ASN A 39 -8.97 -30.56 2.99
N ALA A 40 -9.95 -30.45 2.09
CA ALA A 40 -11.27 -31.07 2.26
C ALA A 40 -11.35 -32.52 1.75
N PRO A 41 -12.22 -33.36 2.37
CA PRO A 41 -12.39 -34.77 2.00
C PRO A 41 -12.88 -34.95 0.56
N SER A 42 -12.73 -36.16 0.02
CA SER A 42 -13.09 -36.52 -1.37
C SER A 42 -14.58 -36.25 -1.67
N GLY A 43 -14.82 -35.57 -2.80
CA GLY A 43 -16.16 -35.21 -3.30
C GLY A 43 -16.32 -33.70 -3.56
N ILE A 44 -16.67 -33.31 -4.78
CA ILE A 44 -16.75 -31.90 -5.22
C ILE A 44 -17.70 -31.07 -4.35
N ASN A 45 -18.90 -31.58 -4.05
CA ASN A 45 -19.87 -30.88 -3.20
C ASN A 45 -19.35 -30.67 -1.76
N ARG A 46 -18.67 -31.67 -1.17
CA ARG A 46 -18.09 -31.55 0.19
C ARG A 46 -16.89 -30.61 0.23
N ARG A 47 -16.08 -30.58 -0.83
CA ARG A 47 -14.98 -29.62 -0.97
C ARG A 47 -15.48 -28.19 -1.04
N LEU A 48 -16.50 -27.92 -1.85
CA LEU A 48 -17.08 -26.57 -1.96
C LEU A 48 -17.71 -26.11 -0.65
N ILE A 49 -18.49 -26.96 0.03
CA ILE A 49 -19.08 -26.63 1.33
C ILE A 49 -18.00 -26.36 2.39
N SER A 50 -16.94 -27.18 2.43
CA SER A 50 -15.80 -27.00 3.34
C SER A 50 -15.05 -25.70 3.05
N SER A 51 -14.80 -25.38 1.78
CA SER A 51 -14.17 -24.12 1.37
C SER A 51 -14.99 -22.91 1.78
N ILE A 52 -16.30 -22.89 1.48
CA ILE A 52 -17.19 -21.79 1.82
C ILE A 52 -17.28 -21.61 3.33
N THR A 53 -17.36 -22.70 4.08
CA THR A 53 -17.38 -22.65 5.56
C THR A 53 -16.07 -22.12 6.12
N ALA A 54 -14.92 -22.54 5.57
CA ALA A 54 -13.61 -22.04 5.96
C ALA A 54 -13.44 -20.54 5.68
N VAL A 55 -13.90 -20.07 4.51
CA VAL A 55 -13.92 -18.65 4.15
C VAL A 55 -14.79 -17.88 5.15
N LYS A 56 -16.03 -18.32 5.38
CA LYS A 56 -16.96 -17.64 6.27
C LYS A 56 -16.45 -17.52 7.71
N GLN A 57 -15.73 -18.52 8.20
CA GLN A 57 -15.20 -18.51 9.57
C GLN A 57 -13.90 -17.71 9.71
N ARG A 58 -13.03 -17.71 8.68
CA ARG A 58 -11.65 -17.19 8.81
C ARG A 58 -11.38 -15.89 8.07
N ALA A 59 -12.10 -15.61 6.98
CA ALA A 59 -11.93 -14.37 6.22
C ALA A 59 -12.23 -13.10 7.06
N PRO A 60 -13.34 -12.99 7.83
CA PRO A 60 -13.61 -11.78 8.61
C PRO A 60 -12.60 -11.58 9.75
N VAL A 61 -12.10 -12.66 10.36
CA VAL A 61 -11.07 -12.59 11.40
C VAL A 61 -9.75 -12.05 10.82
N LEU A 62 -9.36 -12.54 9.64
CA LEU A 62 -8.16 -12.05 8.98
C LEU A 62 -8.31 -10.59 8.54
N ALA A 63 -9.46 -10.24 7.96
CA ALA A 63 -9.79 -8.87 7.58
C ALA A 63 -9.75 -7.90 8.77
N GLY A 64 -10.33 -8.30 9.91
CA GLY A 64 -10.27 -7.53 11.14
C GLY A 64 -8.84 -7.34 11.65
N ASN A 65 -8.00 -8.38 11.60
CA ASN A 65 -6.60 -8.26 11.99
C ASN A 65 -5.82 -7.29 11.08
N PHE A 66 -6.06 -7.32 9.76
CA PHE A 66 -5.46 -6.36 8.85
C PHE A 66 -5.96 -4.93 9.09
N ALA A 67 -7.25 -4.76 9.34
CA ALA A 67 -7.82 -3.45 9.69
C ALA A 67 -7.20 -2.87 10.96
N VAL A 68 -7.08 -3.67 12.03
CA VAL A 68 -6.43 -3.25 13.28
C VAL A 68 -4.97 -2.89 13.06
N TRP A 69 -4.27 -3.65 12.22
CA TRP A 69 -2.89 -3.34 11.83
C TRP A 69 -2.79 -2.00 11.10
N GLY A 70 -3.64 -1.77 10.08
CA GLY A 70 -3.69 -0.52 9.33
C GLY A 70 -4.02 0.69 10.21
N VAL A 71 -5.04 0.59 11.06
CA VAL A 71 -5.41 1.66 11.99
C VAL A 71 -4.27 2.00 12.95
N THR A 72 -3.61 0.98 13.51
CA THR A 72 -2.52 1.18 14.47
C THR A 72 -1.32 1.83 13.79
N PHE A 73 -0.98 1.38 12.58
CA PHE A 73 0.07 1.97 11.77
C PHE A 73 -0.18 3.45 11.49
N SER A 74 -1.35 3.79 10.95
CA SER A 74 -1.70 5.15 10.58
C SER A 74 -1.83 6.06 11.79
N ALA A 75 -2.34 5.56 12.92
CA ALA A 75 -2.39 6.32 14.17
C ALA A 75 -0.99 6.69 14.69
N ILE A 76 -0.04 5.75 14.61
CA ILE A 76 1.35 5.99 15.05
C ILE A 76 2.08 6.91 14.06
N ASP A 77 1.88 6.74 12.76
CA ASP A 77 2.45 7.64 11.73
C ASP A 77 1.94 9.08 11.92
N CYS A 78 0.63 9.25 12.10
CA CYS A 78 0.01 10.55 12.38
C CYS A 78 0.56 11.18 13.67
N ALA A 79 0.81 10.39 14.71
CA ALA A 79 1.42 10.87 15.94
C ALA A 79 2.86 11.37 15.72
N PHE A 80 3.67 10.65 14.92
CA PHE A 80 5.02 11.10 14.59
C PHE A 80 5.04 12.37 13.75
N ILE A 81 4.15 12.49 12.77
CA ILE A 81 4.01 13.70 11.96
C ILE A 81 3.61 14.88 12.85
N HIS A 82 2.70 14.68 13.81
CA HIS A 82 2.29 15.72 14.75
C HIS A 82 3.43 16.19 15.67
N ILE A 83 4.25 15.26 16.18
CA ILE A 83 5.36 15.57 17.09
C ILE A 83 6.54 16.21 16.35
N ARG A 84 6.92 15.68 15.18
CA ARG A 84 8.14 16.10 14.46
C ARG A 84 7.91 17.13 13.37
N LYS A 85 6.66 17.33 12.92
CA LYS A 85 6.29 18.24 11.81
C LYS A 85 7.12 18.06 10.53
N LYS A 86 7.69 16.86 10.37
CA LYS A 86 8.49 16.44 9.21
C LYS A 86 8.03 15.06 8.78
N GLU A 87 7.91 14.88 7.47
CA GLU A 87 7.59 13.59 6.86
C GLU A 87 8.86 13.02 6.25
N ASP A 88 9.49 12.11 7.00
CA ASP A 88 10.67 11.38 6.56
C ASP A 88 10.31 9.88 6.44
N PRO A 89 10.94 9.11 5.53
CA PRO A 89 10.74 7.66 5.40
C PRO A 89 11.02 6.91 6.72
N TRP A 90 11.80 7.52 7.61
CA TRP A 90 12.08 7.02 8.94
C TRP A 90 10.82 6.93 9.82
N ASN A 91 9.82 7.79 9.60
CA ASN A 91 8.56 7.75 10.34
C ASN A 91 7.77 6.49 10.01
N SER A 92 7.63 6.14 8.73
CA SER A 92 6.99 4.90 8.27
C SER A 92 7.69 3.64 8.80
N ILE A 93 9.02 3.63 8.83
CA ILE A 93 9.78 2.50 9.36
C ILE A 93 9.58 2.37 10.87
N ALA A 94 9.72 3.47 11.60
CA ALA A 94 9.55 3.50 13.05
C ALA A 94 8.10 3.15 13.47
N SER A 95 7.10 3.63 12.73
CA SER A 95 5.70 3.27 12.97
C SER A 95 5.44 1.80 12.65
N GLY A 96 6.13 1.20 11.67
CA GLY A 96 6.11 -0.25 11.43
C GLY A 96 6.64 -1.08 12.60
N PHE A 97 7.79 -0.69 13.14
CA PHE A 97 8.36 -1.31 14.35
C PHE A 97 7.40 -1.22 15.53
N LEU A 98 6.87 -0.02 15.79
CA LEU A 98 5.96 0.21 16.91
C LEU A 98 4.63 -0.53 16.73
N THR A 99 4.05 -0.53 15.55
CA THR A 99 2.80 -1.25 15.26
C THR A 99 2.97 -2.75 15.47
N GLY A 100 4.07 -3.32 14.94
CA GLY A 100 4.40 -4.73 15.13
C GLY A 100 4.58 -5.07 16.62
N GLY A 101 5.29 -4.22 17.36
CA GLY A 101 5.49 -4.39 18.80
C GLY A 101 4.19 -4.29 19.61
N VAL A 102 3.39 -3.24 19.39
CA VAL A 102 2.14 -2.97 20.13
C VAL A 102 1.15 -4.12 19.98
N LEU A 103 0.97 -4.63 18.76
CA LEU A 103 0.01 -5.70 18.49
C LEU A 103 0.43 -7.05 19.10
N ALA A 104 1.73 -7.28 19.28
CA ALA A 104 2.26 -8.49 19.89
C ALA A 104 2.64 -8.32 21.36
N ALA A 105 2.42 -7.14 21.96
CA ALA A 105 2.77 -6.86 23.35
C ALA A 105 2.15 -7.87 24.32
N ARG A 106 0.92 -8.31 24.04
CA ARG A 106 0.19 -9.32 24.84
C ARG A 106 0.73 -10.75 24.69
N SER A 107 1.55 -11.01 23.69
CA SER A 107 2.08 -12.33 23.36
C SER A 107 3.47 -12.60 23.97
N GLY A 108 3.98 -11.66 24.76
CA GLY A 108 5.28 -11.74 25.43
C GLY A 108 6.40 -11.02 24.68
N VAL A 109 7.51 -10.76 25.37
CA VAL A 109 8.62 -9.92 24.88
C VAL A 109 9.31 -10.48 23.63
N TRP A 110 9.38 -11.81 23.50
CA TRP A 110 9.96 -12.47 22.32
C TRP A 110 9.08 -12.32 21.08
N ALA A 111 7.77 -12.50 21.25
CA ALA A 111 6.81 -12.28 20.18
C ALA A 111 6.77 -10.81 19.76
N MET A 112 6.86 -9.88 20.73
CA MET A 112 6.94 -8.44 20.51
C MET A 112 8.19 -8.03 19.72
N GLY A 113 9.36 -8.55 20.08
CA GLY A 113 10.59 -8.29 19.33
C GLY A 113 10.54 -8.84 17.91
N GLY A 114 10.05 -10.08 17.75
CA GLY A 114 9.92 -10.71 16.44
C GLY A 114 8.96 -9.98 15.50
N SER A 115 7.78 -9.60 15.98
CA SER A 115 6.79 -8.87 15.17
C SER A 115 7.22 -7.44 14.86
N ALA A 116 7.88 -6.76 15.79
CA ALA A 116 8.43 -5.42 15.55
C ALA A 116 9.49 -5.46 14.44
N LEU A 117 10.40 -6.43 14.48
CA LEU A 117 11.42 -6.61 13.43
C LEU A 117 10.80 -6.89 12.06
N ILE A 118 9.84 -7.82 11.99
CA ILE A 118 9.16 -8.14 10.73
C ILE A 118 8.42 -6.91 10.20
N GLY A 119 7.66 -6.21 11.05
CA GLY A 119 6.93 -5.00 10.66
C GLY A 119 7.84 -3.88 10.17
N GLY A 120 8.94 -3.62 10.88
CA GLY A 120 9.92 -2.61 10.51
C GLY A 120 10.67 -2.92 9.22
N VAL A 121 11.11 -4.17 9.02
CA VAL A 121 11.79 -4.61 7.79
C VAL A 121 10.86 -4.56 6.59
N LEU A 122 9.61 -5.01 6.73
CA LEU A 122 8.65 -4.95 5.62
C LEU A 122 8.40 -3.52 5.15
N LEU A 123 8.18 -2.58 6.07
CA LEU A 123 7.96 -1.18 5.69
C LEU A 123 9.23 -0.50 5.18
N ALA A 124 10.41 -0.85 5.69
CA ALA A 124 11.67 -0.38 5.12
C ALA A 124 11.83 -0.80 3.65
N LEU A 125 11.40 -2.01 3.30
CA LEU A 125 11.38 -2.48 1.92
C LEU A 125 10.35 -1.73 1.07
N ILE A 126 9.12 -1.52 1.58
CA ILE A 126 8.07 -0.80 0.85
C ILE A 126 8.50 0.64 0.55
N GLU A 127 8.99 1.38 1.55
CA GLU A 127 9.49 2.74 1.37
C GLU A 127 10.73 2.78 0.45
N GLY A 128 11.62 1.79 0.57
CA GLY A 128 12.78 1.65 -0.32
C GLY A 128 12.38 1.48 -1.79
N VAL A 129 11.36 0.66 -2.06
CA VAL A 129 10.81 0.49 -3.41
C VAL A 129 10.10 1.75 -3.88
N GLN A 130 9.33 2.41 -3.01
CA GLN A 130 8.63 3.65 -3.35
C GLN A 130 9.61 4.76 -3.78
N ILE A 131 10.73 4.90 -3.07
CA ILE A 131 11.80 5.84 -3.43
C ILE A 131 12.39 5.49 -4.80
N LEU A 132 12.63 4.20 -5.07
CA LEU A 132 13.20 3.76 -6.35
C LEU A 132 12.23 4.02 -7.52
N VAL A 133 10.94 3.66 -7.36
CA VAL A 133 9.91 3.89 -8.38
C VAL A 133 9.76 5.39 -8.67
N ASN A 134 9.73 6.23 -7.64
CA ASN A 134 9.64 7.67 -7.80
C ASN A 134 10.87 8.26 -8.54
N ARG A 135 12.06 7.72 -8.29
CA ARG A 135 13.28 8.14 -9.01
C ARG A 135 13.24 7.73 -10.48
N VAL A 136 12.91 6.47 -10.77
CA VAL A 136 12.81 5.97 -12.15
C VAL A 136 11.70 6.70 -12.93
N GLY A 137 10.57 6.96 -12.29
CA GLY A 137 9.48 7.75 -12.88
C GLY A 137 9.89 9.20 -13.18
N ALA A 138 10.68 9.82 -12.29
CA ALA A 138 11.22 11.17 -12.52
C ALA A 138 12.21 11.20 -13.70
N GLU A 139 13.03 10.16 -13.87
CA GLU A 139 13.93 10.00 -15.03
C GLU A 139 13.15 9.84 -16.33
N MET A 140 12.03 9.11 -16.33
CA MET A 140 11.14 8.96 -17.48
C MET A 140 10.40 10.27 -17.82
N ALA A 141 10.00 11.05 -16.81
CA ALA A 141 9.37 12.35 -17.00
C ALA A 141 10.36 13.45 -17.47
N MET A 142 11.67 13.20 -17.33
CA MET A 142 12.76 14.01 -17.87
C MET A 142 13.21 13.55 -19.28
N GLN A 143 12.43 12.73 -20.00
CA GLN A 143 12.59 12.69 -21.45
C GLN A 143 12.13 14.04 -22.02
N PRO A 144 13.00 14.83 -22.68
CA PRO A 144 12.56 16.08 -23.27
C PRO A 144 11.47 15.78 -24.30
N PRO A 145 10.39 16.59 -24.39
CA PRO A 145 9.48 16.48 -25.52
C PRO A 145 10.30 16.61 -26.80
N GLU A 146 10.06 15.74 -27.78
CA GLU A 146 10.56 15.97 -29.14
C GLU A 146 10.12 17.39 -29.53
N GLU A 147 11.08 18.29 -29.72
CA GLU A 147 10.79 19.64 -30.21
C GLU A 147 10.03 19.49 -31.53
N PRO A 148 8.80 20.04 -31.67
CA PRO A 148 8.19 20.10 -32.97
C PRO A 148 9.11 20.96 -33.84
N GLU A 149 9.57 20.43 -34.97
CA GLU A 149 10.32 21.17 -35.98
C GLU A 149 9.68 22.54 -36.16
N HIS A 150 10.37 23.59 -35.73
CA HIS A 150 10.02 24.95 -36.10
C HIS A 150 10.11 25.02 -37.63
N GLN A 151 8.96 24.90 -38.31
CA GLN A 151 8.83 25.29 -39.70
C GLN A 151 9.31 26.73 -39.81
N HIS A 152 10.55 26.87 -40.27
CA HIS A 152 11.12 28.14 -40.69
C HIS A 152 10.26 28.63 -41.86
N ASN A 153 9.30 29.49 -41.52
CA ASN A 153 8.47 30.23 -42.46
C ASN A 153 9.42 30.97 -43.40
N ASN A 154 9.65 30.39 -44.58
CA ASN A 154 10.39 31.03 -45.66
C ASN A 154 9.39 31.86 -46.46
N PRO A 155 9.33 33.19 -46.29
CA PRO A 155 8.39 34.05 -47.01
C PRO A 155 8.64 34.09 -48.53
N ASN A 156 9.70 33.45 -49.03
CA ASN A 156 10.01 33.41 -50.46
C ASN A 156 9.34 32.25 -51.22
N ALA A 157 8.69 31.28 -50.54
CA ALA A 157 8.01 30.16 -51.22
C ALA A 157 6.72 30.58 -51.96
N VAL A 158 6.12 31.72 -51.58
CA VAL A 158 4.85 32.21 -52.15
C VAL A 158 5.07 32.98 -53.46
N ARG A 159 6.30 33.39 -53.77
CA ARG A 159 6.62 34.24 -54.94
C ARG A 159 6.82 33.47 -56.25
N GLY A 160 6.89 32.14 -56.19
CA GLY A 160 7.09 31.28 -57.37
C GLY A 160 5.80 30.78 -58.04
N TRP A 161 4.62 31.10 -57.50
CA TRP A 161 3.33 30.61 -58.00
C TRP A 161 2.54 31.65 -58.80
N PHE A 162 3.04 32.88 -58.91
CA PHE A 162 2.44 33.97 -59.67
C PHE A 162 3.49 34.73 -60.50
N SER A 163 4.21 34.01 -61.37
CA SER A 163 4.82 34.59 -62.56
C SER A 163 5.17 33.54 -63.60
#